data_AF-R7VBL5-F1
#
_entry.id   AF-R7VBL5-F1
#
_cell.length_a   1.000
_cell.length_b   1.000
_cell.length_c   1.000
_cell.angle_alpha   90.00
_cell.angle_beta   90.00
_cell.angle_gamma   90.00
#
_symmetry.space_group_name_H-M   'P 1'
#
loop_
_entity.id
_entity.type
_entity.pdbx_description
1 polymer ?
#
loop_
_entity_poly.entity_id
_entity_poly.type
_entity_poly.pdbx_seq_one_letter_code
_entity_poly.pdbx_strand_id
1 'polypeptide(L)'
;MSLGRSLGKRFRANLIETFQSHPCHQELDVLDRSDHIKVVACSSEVATWWLGRFRAAYPQDHLSGDRIVKLHPEAGVTLQINRDDGTLRIKGRNHLKWFESNFRAIVEDGSAELSTSVSTAQILDKYLRMNDEFTVPYLLRRLPPSGALKHGPTYIYRLWRGLLDHWVESGDDVYIVTPHLDAKRLADAILILAKHRLAMSRLHVFTVSHCDGENKYNKVLKDAKEMTRDLKGPNKKRLLSEERLNFTLNRLEAKFGRFRCKLIAVCRENHAEVMMTSASFHHWCFENEGTDSVAFFKLSAKELIQQYLAPLGLEHSVFDSDQDSVVASTSSHGDSTFETSTFGDESLRPASFASDP
;
A
#
# COMPACT_ATOMS: atom_id res chain seq x y z
N MET A 1 -2.04 -28.34 19.99
CA MET A 1 -3.18 -27.40 20.13
C MET A 1 -3.00 -26.05 19.37
N SER A 2 -2.11 -25.93 18.37
CA SER A 2 -1.90 -24.67 17.62
C SER A 2 -2.72 -24.53 16.33
N LEU A 3 -3.25 -25.63 15.77
CA LEU A 3 -4.00 -25.66 14.51
C LEU A 3 -5.37 -24.95 14.58
N GLY A 4 -6.06 -24.97 15.72
CA GLY A 4 -7.36 -24.30 15.87
C GLY A 4 -7.29 -22.77 15.90
N ARG A 5 -6.14 -22.19 16.32
CA ARG A 5 -5.97 -20.73 16.35
C ARG A 5 -5.63 -20.14 14.98
N SER A 6 -4.99 -20.90 14.08
CA SER A 6 -4.65 -20.41 12.73
C SER A 6 -5.86 -20.43 11.80
N LEU A 7 -6.72 -21.45 11.89
CA LEU A 7 -7.98 -21.55 11.15
C LEU A 7 -8.92 -20.37 11.46
N GLY A 8 -9.05 -20.00 12.74
CA GLY A 8 -9.87 -18.84 13.15
C GLY A 8 -9.35 -17.50 12.63
N LYS A 9 -8.03 -17.32 12.51
CA LYS A 9 -7.45 -16.09 11.96
C LYS A 9 -7.66 -15.96 10.45
N ARG A 10 -7.48 -17.05 9.69
CA ARG A 10 -7.72 -17.07 8.24
C ARG A 10 -9.19 -16.83 7.91
N PHE A 11 -10.10 -17.49 8.61
CA PHE A 11 -11.54 -17.27 8.45
C PHE A 11 -11.93 -15.80 8.67
N ARG A 12 -11.42 -15.19 9.74
CA ARG A 12 -11.69 -13.77 10.05
C ARG A 12 -11.13 -12.83 9.00
N ALA A 13 -9.91 -13.08 8.52
CA ALA A 13 -9.31 -12.29 7.44
C ALA A 13 -10.16 -12.35 6.16
N ASN A 14 -10.54 -13.56 5.73
CA ASN A 14 -11.37 -13.76 4.54
C ASN A 14 -12.75 -13.09 4.67
N LEU A 15 -13.36 -13.13 5.85
CA LEU A 15 -14.64 -12.46 6.12
C LEU A 15 -14.53 -10.94 5.94
N ILE A 16 -13.48 -10.33 6.50
CA ILE A 16 -13.23 -8.89 6.36
C ILE A 16 -12.95 -8.52 4.90
N GLU A 17 -12.12 -9.31 4.21
CA GLU A 17 -11.78 -9.10 2.81
C GLU A 17 -13.02 -9.19 1.90
N THR A 18 -13.89 -10.18 2.14
CA THR A 18 -15.17 -10.34 1.42
C THR A 18 -16.10 -9.14 1.62
N PHE A 19 -16.09 -8.54 2.80
CA PHE A 19 -16.88 -7.34 3.06
C PHE A 19 -16.25 -6.09 2.43
N GLN A 20 -14.93 -5.95 2.52
CA GLN A 20 -14.24 -4.80 1.94
C GLN A 20 -14.37 -4.78 0.41
N SER A 21 -14.39 -5.94 -0.25
CA SER A 21 -14.60 -6.06 -1.69
C SER A 21 -16.03 -5.74 -2.14
N HIS A 22 -16.99 -5.66 -1.21
CA HIS A 22 -18.35 -5.26 -1.55
C HIS A 22 -18.47 -3.75 -1.73
N PRO A 23 -19.03 -3.29 -2.87
CA PRO A 23 -19.26 -1.87 -3.10
C PRO A 23 -20.29 -1.36 -2.08
N CYS A 24 -19.82 -0.50 -1.17
CA CYS A 24 -20.66 0.28 -0.28
C CYS A 24 -20.59 1.74 -0.73
N HIS A 25 -21.73 2.44 -0.71
CA HIS A 25 -21.78 3.88 -0.99
C HIS A 25 -20.95 4.71 0.00
N GLN A 26 -20.76 4.20 1.21
CA GLN A 26 -19.81 4.74 2.19
C GLN A 26 -18.48 4.01 2.06
N GLU A 27 -17.37 4.75 1.90
CA GLU A 27 -16.04 4.17 2.00
C GLU A 27 -15.75 3.77 3.47
N LEU A 28 -16.05 2.51 3.79
CA LEU A 28 -15.86 1.92 5.10
C LEU A 28 -14.60 1.06 5.13
N ASP A 29 -13.73 1.30 6.11
CA ASP A 29 -12.59 0.45 6.45
C ASP A 29 -12.98 -0.46 7.62
N VAL A 30 -13.05 -1.77 7.37
CA VAL A 30 -13.37 -2.77 8.41
C VAL A 30 -12.08 -3.42 8.90
N LEU A 31 -11.91 -3.48 10.22
CA LEU A 31 -10.71 -3.96 10.88
C LEU A 31 -11.10 -4.97 11.95
N ASP A 32 -10.46 -6.14 11.89
CA ASP A 32 -10.58 -7.14 12.94
C ASP A 32 -9.50 -6.94 14.01
N ARG A 33 -9.90 -6.80 15.28
CA ARG A 33 -9.02 -6.69 16.45
C ARG A 33 -9.08 -7.91 17.37
N SER A 34 -9.63 -9.03 16.90
CA SER A 34 -9.86 -10.28 17.65
C SER A 34 -10.95 -10.18 18.73
N ASP A 35 -10.90 -9.18 19.59
CA ASP A 35 -11.90 -8.93 20.64
C ASP A 35 -13.09 -8.08 20.15
N HIS A 36 -12.91 -7.39 19.02
CA HIS A 36 -13.94 -6.60 18.36
C HIS A 36 -13.67 -6.41 16.87
N ILE A 37 -14.70 -5.99 16.14
CA ILE A 37 -14.58 -5.44 14.79
C ILE A 37 -14.71 -3.93 14.90
N LYS A 38 -13.79 -3.19 14.28
CA LYS A 38 -13.81 -1.73 14.18
C LYS A 38 -14.11 -1.36 12.73
N VAL A 39 -15.12 -0.53 12.51
CA VAL A 39 -15.47 0.03 11.21
C VAL A 39 -15.23 1.53 11.27
N VAL A 40 -14.40 2.04 10.37
CA VAL A 40 -14.02 3.44 10.26
C VAL A 40 -14.53 3.97 8.93
N ALA A 41 -14.94 5.23 8.89
CA ALA A 41 -15.29 5.90 7.65
C ALA A 41 -14.54 7.22 7.51
N CYS A 42 -14.38 7.67 6.28
CA CYS A 42 -13.73 8.96 6.00
C CYS A 42 -14.69 10.16 6.17
N SER A 43 -15.99 9.93 6.40
CA SER A 43 -17.00 10.98 6.60
C SER A 43 -17.56 10.97 8.03
N SER A 44 -17.72 12.14 8.64
CA SER A 44 -18.43 12.28 9.92
C SER A 44 -19.94 12.09 9.80
N GLU A 45 -20.50 12.23 8.60
CA GLU A 45 -21.92 11.98 8.37
C GLU A 45 -22.29 10.51 8.55
N VAL A 46 -21.29 9.63 8.51
CA VAL A 46 -21.45 8.20 8.80
C VAL A 46 -21.95 7.95 10.22
N ALA A 47 -21.65 8.81 11.20
CA ALA A 47 -22.23 8.68 12.53
C ALA A 47 -23.76 8.78 12.50
N THR A 48 -24.28 9.82 11.84
CA THR A 48 -25.72 10.05 11.69
C THR A 48 -26.37 8.93 10.87
N TRP A 49 -25.70 8.49 9.80
CA TRP A 49 -26.15 7.37 8.98
C TRP A 49 -26.21 6.07 9.77
N TRP A 50 -25.17 5.72 10.53
CA TRP A 50 -25.19 4.55 11.44
C TRP A 50 -26.37 4.62 12.40
N LEU A 51 -26.57 5.77 13.05
CA LEU A 51 -27.64 5.95 14.02
C LEU A 51 -29.02 5.78 13.36
N GLY A 52 -29.23 6.32 12.16
CA GLY A 52 -30.46 6.12 11.40
C GLY A 52 -30.71 4.63 11.11
N ARG A 53 -29.69 3.92 10.63
CA ARG A 53 -29.78 2.51 10.25
C ARG A 53 -30.01 1.59 11.43
N PHE A 54 -29.25 1.76 12.49
CA PHE A 54 -29.41 0.94 13.68
C PHE A 54 -30.72 1.23 14.42
N ARG A 55 -31.27 2.45 14.36
CA ARG A 55 -32.63 2.72 14.86
C ARG A 55 -33.70 1.99 14.07
N ALA A 56 -33.56 1.94 12.75
CA ALA A 56 -34.52 1.23 11.91
C ALA A 56 -34.45 -0.30 12.14
N ALA A 57 -33.23 -0.84 12.24
CA ALA A 57 -33.03 -2.28 12.48
C ALA A 57 -33.34 -2.71 13.92
N TYR A 58 -33.06 -1.85 14.91
CA TYR A 58 -33.19 -2.15 16.34
C TYR A 58 -33.95 -1.03 17.09
N PRO A 59 -35.25 -0.85 16.82
CA PRO A 59 -36.03 0.27 17.36
C PRO A 59 -36.24 0.20 18.89
N GLN A 60 -36.13 -1.00 19.47
CA GLN A 60 -36.32 -1.24 20.90
C GLN A 60 -35.03 -1.05 21.72
N ASP A 61 -33.88 -0.89 21.06
CA ASP A 61 -32.60 -0.72 21.74
C ASP A 61 -32.34 0.75 22.08
N HIS A 62 -32.13 1.02 23.37
CA HIS A 62 -31.88 2.37 23.85
C HIS A 62 -30.48 2.86 23.49
N LEU A 63 -30.41 3.87 22.63
CA LEU A 63 -29.22 4.65 22.33
C LEU A 63 -28.88 5.54 23.53
N SER A 64 -27.92 5.11 24.34
CA SER A 64 -27.42 5.91 25.47
C SER A 64 -26.05 6.50 25.17
N GLY A 65 -25.87 7.78 25.52
CA GLY A 65 -24.58 8.49 25.50
C GLY A 65 -24.53 9.69 24.56
N ASP A 66 -23.89 10.76 25.02
CA ASP A 66 -23.79 12.03 24.29
C ASP A 66 -22.76 11.94 23.16
N ARG A 67 -21.57 11.37 23.46
CA ARG A 67 -20.45 11.22 22.51
C ARG A 67 -20.36 9.81 21.89
N ILE A 68 -20.52 8.78 22.71
CA ILE A 68 -20.49 7.37 22.28
C ILE A 68 -21.86 6.78 22.54
N VAL A 69 -22.48 6.31 21.48
CA VAL A 69 -23.80 5.69 21.52
C VAL A 69 -23.66 4.17 21.52
N LYS A 70 -24.33 3.48 22.45
CA LYS A 70 -24.30 2.01 22.55
C LYS A 70 -25.63 1.38 22.16
N LEU A 71 -25.59 0.25 21.45
CA LEU A 71 -26.74 -0.62 21.15
C LEU A 71 -26.45 -2.08 21.49
N HIS A 72 -27.49 -2.88 21.69
CA HIS A 72 -27.40 -4.29 22.10
C HIS A 72 -28.33 -5.17 21.25
N PRO A 73 -28.02 -5.32 19.94
CA PRO A 73 -28.93 -5.92 18.96
C PRO A 73 -29.29 -7.38 19.29
N GLU A 74 -28.42 -8.08 20.02
CA GLU A 74 -28.66 -9.42 20.51
C GLU A 74 -27.82 -9.70 21.77
N ALA A 75 -28.17 -10.77 22.48
CA ALA A 75 -27.44 -11.21 23.66
C ALA A 75 -25.95 -11.48 23.33
N GLY A 76 -25.07 -10.76 24.02
CA GLY A 76 -23.62 -10.92 23.85
C GLY A 76 -23.03 -10.12 22.68
N VAL A 77 -23.76 -9.14 22.13
CA VAL A 77 -23.25 -8.17 21.16
C VAL A 77 -23.50 -6.75 21.64
N THR A 78 -22.49 -5.88 21.46
CA THR A 78 -22.60 -4.44 21.73
C THR A 78 -22.05 -3.67 20.54
N LEU A 79 -22.87 -2.78 19.98
CA LEU A 79 -22.46 -1.81 18.98
C LEU A 79 -22.12 -0.50 19.68
N GLN A 80 -20.97 0.11 19.39
CA GLN A 80 -20.57 1.40 19.92
C GLN A 80 -20.26 2.35 18.77
N ILE A 81 -21.04 3.43 18.63
CA ILE A 81 -20.87 4.44 17.59
C ILE A 81 -20.31 5.70 18.23
N ASN A 82 -19.15 6.15 17.77
CA ASN A 82 -18.60 7.44 18.15
C ASN A 82 -19.18 8.54 17.24
N ARG A 83 -19.87 9.52 17.83
CA ARG A 83 -20.52 10.61 17.06
C ARG A 83 -19.53 11.59 16.43
N ASP A 84 -18.32 11.72 16.99
CA ASP A 84 -17.36 12.70 16.50
C ASP A 84 -16.69 12.27 15.18
N ASP A 85 -16.38 10.98 15.08
CA ASP A 85 -15.56 10.42 14.01
C ASP A 85 -16.28 9.33 13.19
N GLY A 86 -17.51 8.96 13.56
CA GLY A 86 -18.30 7.94 12.86
C GLY A 86 -17.81 6.50 13.05
N THR A 87 -16.83 6.27 13.94
CA THR A 87 -16.30 4.93 14.21
C THR A 87 -17.38 4.06 14.84
N LEU A 88 -17.63 2.90 14.24
CA LEU A 88 -18.44 1.83 14.80
C LEU A 88 -17.52 0.74 15.37
N ARG A 89 -17.78 0.30 16.61
CA ARG A 89 -17.14 -0.87 17.21
C ARG A 89 -18.18 -1.93 17.53
N ILE A 90 -17.95 -3.15 17.09
CA ILE A 90 -18.83 -4.29 17.28
C ILE A 90 -18.10 -5.24 18.21
N LYS A 91 -18.58 -5.34 19.45
CA LYS A 91 -17.93 -6.06 20.56
C LYS A 91 -18.83 -7.15 21.13
N GLY A 92 -18.25 -8.02 21.93
CA GLY A 92 -18.97 -9.05 22.70
C GLY A 92 -18.64 -10.47 22.26
N ARG A 93 -19.19 -11.48 22.92
CA ARG A 93 -18.85 -12.89 22.64
C ARG A 93 -19.33 -13.36 21.26
N ASN A 94 -20.40 -12.76 20.73
CA ASN A 94 -21.01 -13.14 19.47
C ASN A 94 -20.77 -12.12 18.34
N HIS A 95 -19.86 -11.16 18.52
CA HIS A 95 -19.66 -10.04 17.58
C HIS A 95 -19.36 -10.47 16.14
N LEU A 96 -18.55 -11.52 15.96
CA LEU A 96 -18.15 -12.00 14.64
C LEU A 96 -19.32 -12.64 13.89
N LYS A 97 -20.07 -13.52 14.59
CA LYS A 97 -21.24 -14.19 14.04
C LYS A 97 -22.32 -13.17 13.66
N TRP A 98 -22.54 -12.18 14.54
CA TRP A 98 -23.47 -11.09 14.25
C TRP A 98 -23.03 -10.27 13.04
N PHE A 99 -21.74 -9.93 12.95
CA PHE A 99 -21.21 -9.16 11.82
C PHE A 99 -21.42 -9.89 10.50
N GLU A 100 -21.04 -11.17 10.43
CA GLU A 100 -21.22 -12.02 9.26
C GLU A 100 -22.69 -12.11 8.83
N SER A 101 -23.61 -12.27 9.79
CA SER A 101 -25.03 -12.53 9.49
C SER A 101 -25.84 -11.27 9.18
N ASN A 102 -25.47 -10.12 9.77
CA ASN A 102 -26.34 -8.93 9.77
C ASN A 102 -25.71 -7.70 9.12
N PHE A 103 -24.40 -7.51 9.24
CA PHE A 103 -23.78 -6.23 8.93
C PHE A 103 -23.93 -5.87 7.45
N ARG A 104 -23.86 -6.87 6.58
CA ARG A 104 -24.07 -6.72 5.13
C ARG A 104 -25.43 -6.15 4.80
N ALA A 105 -26.51 -6.74 5.31
CA ALA A 105 -27.87 -6.27 5.07
C ALA A 105 -28.06 -4.81 5.54
N ILE A 106 -27.49 -4.46 6.70
CA ILE A 106 -27.56 -3.09 7.25
C ILE A 106 -26.90 -2.07 6.32
N VAL A 107 -25.79 -2.45 5.67
CA VAL A 107 -25.06 -1.60 4.74
C VAL A 107 -25.74 -1.51 3.37
N GLU A 108 -26.28 -2.63 2.87
CA GLU A 108 -27.01 -2.71 1.58
C GLU A 108 -28.35 -1.96 1.63
N ASP A 109 -29.13 -2.09 2.71
CA ASP A 109 -30.33 -1.25 2.92
C ASP A 109 -29.97 0.25 2.98
N GLY A 110 -28.75 0.51 3.46
CA GLY A 110 -28.08 1.79 3.64
C GLY A 110 -27.78 2.61 2.40
N SER A 111 -27.61 1.94 1.26
CA SER A 111 -26.91 2.50 0.11
C SER A 111 -27.82 3.30 -0.83
N ALA A 112 -29.13 3.09 -0.78
CA ALA A 112 -30.08 3.79 -1.64
C ALA A 112 -30.33 5.27 -1.25
N GLU A 113 -29.97 5.69 -0.04
CA GLU A 113 -30.39 6.99 0.53
C GLU A 113 -29.35 8.13 0.44
N LEU A 114 -28.15 7.88 -0.09
CA LEU A 114 -27.08 8.89 -0.14
C LEU A 114 -26.67 9.24 -1.57
N SER A 115 -27.01 10.46 -1.98
CA SER A 115 -26.60 11.09 -3.23
C SER A 115 -25.26 11.84 -3.11
N THR A 116 -24.37 11.61 -4.06
CA THR A 116 -23.30 12.53 -4.54
C THR A 116 -22.12 12.88 -3.60
N SER A 117 -21.65 11.98 -2.75
CA SER A 117 -20.31 12.17 -2.17
C SER A 117 -19.22 11.82 -3.19
N VAL A 118 -18.33 12.77 -3.49
CA VAL A 118 -17.11 12.51 -4.29
C VAL A 118 -16.30 11.44 -3.56
N SER A 119 -15.95 10.34 -4.24
CA SER A 119 -15.20 9.25 -3.62
C SER A 119 -13.77 9.69 -3.26
N THR A 120 -13.16 9.04 -2.27
CA THR A 120 -11.75 9.29 -1.93
C THR A 120 -10.87 8.99 -3.14
N ALA A 121 -11.19 7.95 -3.91
CA ALA A 121 -10.48 7.63 -5.15
C ALA A 121 -10.50 8.81 -6.14
N GLN A 122 -11.66 9.43 -6.37
CA GLN A 122 -11.78 10.62 -7.25
C GLN A 122 -10.99 11.82 -6.72
N ILE A 123 -10.97 12.03 -5.40
CA ILE A 123 -10.17 13.09 -4.78
C ILE A 123 -8.68 12.81 -4.98
N LEU A 124 -8.24 11.56 -4.78
CA LEU A 124 -6.86 11.13 -4.97
C LEU A 124 -6.44 11.25 -6.44
N ASP A 125 -7.30 10.94 -7.41
CA ASP A 125 -7.02 11.14 -8.83
C ASP A 125 -6.73 12.60 -9.16
N LYS A 126 -7.48 13.53 -8.55
CA LYS A 126 -7.22 14.96 -8.69
C LYS A 126 -5.88 15.37 -8.07
N TYR A 127 -5.55 14.86 -6.87
CA TYR A 127 -4.27 15.13 -6.22
C TYR A 127 -3.08 14.61 -7.02
N LEU A 128 -3.19 13.37 -7.51
CA LEU A 128 -2.17 12.69 -8.29
C LEU A 128 -2.11 13.18 -9.73
N ARG A 129 -3.08 13.98 -10.19
CA ARG A 129 -3.24 14.45 -11.57
C ARG A 129 -3.35 13.28 -12.55
N MET A 130 -4.18 12.29 -12.20
CA MET A 130 -4.43 11.10 -13.02
C MET A 130 -5.51 11.34 -14.08
N ASN A 131 -6.33 12.39 -13.91
CA ASN A 131 -7.36 12.80 -14.87
C ASN A 131 -6.81 13.64 -16.04
N ASP A 132 -5.50 13.62 -16.28
CA ASP A 132 -4.89 14.27 -17.44
C ASP A 132 -5.32 13.53 -18.73
N GLU A 133 -5.40 14.23 -19.86
CA GLU A 133 -5.82 13.68 -21.18
C GLU A 133 -4.97 12.47 -21.67
N PHE A 134 -3.86 12.18 -21.02
CA PHE A 134 -2.86 11.22 -21.49
C PHE A 134 -2.85 9.95 -20.64
N THR A 135 -3.63 8.96 -21.08
CA THR A 135 -3.67 7.61 -20.47
C THR A 135 -2.40 6.80 -20.73
N VAL A 136 -2.15 5.75 -19.95
CA VAL A 136 -1.02 4.82 -20.15
C VAL A 136 -0.99 4.26 -21.58
N PRO A 137 -2.08 3.76 -22.19
CA PRO A 137 -2.06 3.29 -23.57
C PRO A 137 -1.65 4.39 -24.56
N TYR A 138 -2.08 5.64 -24.34
CA TYR A 138 -1.69 6.76 -25.18
C TYR A 138 -0.18 7.06 -25.07
N LEU A 139 0.36 7.09 -23.85
CA LEU A 139 1.79 7.30 -23.62
C LEU A 139 2.62 6.16 -24.21
N LEU A 140 2.24 4.90 -23.99
CA LEU A 140 2.97 3.75 -24.54
C LEU A 140 2.95 3.71 -26.08
N ARG A 141 1.84 4.10 -26.74
CA ARG A 141 1.80 4.20 -28.22
C ARG A 141 2.78 5.20 -28.80
N ARG A 142 3.22 6.19 -28.01
CA ARG A 142 4.20 7.21 -28.41
C ARG A 142 5.64 6.82 -28.07
N LEU A 143 5.85 5.61 -27.53
CA LEU A 143 7.15 5.06 -27.21
C LEU A 143 7.51 3.97 -28.23
N PRO A 144 8.56 4.16 -29.05
CA PRO A 144 9.05 3.10 -29.92
C PRO A 144 9.48 1.87 -29.11
N PRO A 145 9.39 0.64 -29.68
CA PRO A 145 9.85 -0.58 -29.00
C PRO A 145 11.33 -0.54 -28.56
N SER A 146 12.17 0.22 -29.28
CA SER A 146 13.58 0.45 -28.94
C SER A 146 13.81 1.44 -27.79
N GLY A 147 12.74 2.05 -27.27
CA GLY A 147 12.82 3.21 -26.38
C GLY A 147 12.99 4.54 -27.10
N ALA A 148 12.95 5.63 -26.34
CA ALA A 148 13.14 7.00 -26.83
C ALA A 148 13.62 7.94 -25.71
N LEU A 149 14.10 9.12 -26.10
CA LEU A 149 14.29 10.25 -25.19
C LEU A 149 12.95 10.96 -24.97
N LYS A 150 12.60 11.21 -23.71
CA LYS A 150 11.35 11.87 -23.32
C LYS A 150 11.60 12.83 -22.18
N HIS A 151 10.75 13.85 -22.08
CA HIS A 151 10.79 14.79 -20.96
C HIS A 151 10.41 14.11 -19.66
N GLY A 152 11.23 14.33 -18.63
CA GLY A 152 11.00 13.81 -17.29
C GLY A 152 9.63 14.21 -16.70
N PRO A 153 9.34 15.52 -16.57
CA PRO A 153 8.10 15.99 -15.94
C PRO A 153 6.82 15.62 -16.70
N THR A 154 6.79 15.84 -18.01
CA THR A 154 5.55 15.80 -18.81
C THR A 154 5.24 14.43 -19.41
N TYR A 155 6.22 13.52 -19.42
CA TYR A 155 6.07 12.19 -20.01
C TYR A 155 6.48 11.07 -19.05
N ILE A 156 7.74 11.03 -18.60
CA ILE A 156 8.25 9.87 -17.85
C ILE A 156 7.59 9.76 -16.48
N TYR A 157 7.41 10.87 -15.75
CA TYR A 157 6.72 10.84 -14.47
C TYR A 157 5.24 10.47 -14.59
N ARG A 158 4.58 10.94 -15.67
CA ARG A 158 3.20 10.55 -15.97
C ARG A 158 3.09 9.06 -16.28
N LEU A 159 4.01 8.53 -17.08
CA LEU A 159 4.04 7.10 -17.41
C LEU A 159 4.33 6.25 -16.17
N TRP A 160 5.29 6.65 -15.33
CA TRP A 160 5.58 6.01 -14.04
C TRP A 160 4.34 5.89 -13.17
N ARG A 161 3.67 7.02 -12.89
CA ARG A 161 2.48 7.05 -12.03
C ARG A 161 1.31 6.31 -12.66
N GLY A 162 1.11 6.43 -13.97
CA GLY A 162 0.08 5.73 -14.71
C GLY A 162 0.25 4.20 -14.66
N LEU A 163 1.48 3.71 -14.88
CA LEU A 163 1.77 2.27 -14.78
C LEU A 163 1.58 1.77 -13.36
N LEU A 164 2.07 2.51 -12.36
CA LEU A 164 1.89 2.15 -10.96
C LEU A 164 0.40 2.08 -10.58
N ASP A 165 -0.40 3.07 -10.99
CA ASP A 165 -1.85 3.07 -10.75
C ASP A 165 -2.54 1.88 -11.41
N HIS A 166 -2.25 1.61 -12.69
CA HIS A 166 -2.85 0.53 -13.45
C HIS A 166 -2.50 -0.87 -12.89
N TRP A 167 -1.24 -1.10 -12.54
CA TRP A 167 -0.79 -2.39 -12.01
C TRP A 167 -1.26 -2.62 -10.58
N VAL A 168 -1.26 -1.57 -9.75
CA VAL A 168 -1.83 -1.67 -8.40
C VAL A 168 -3.34 -1.93 -8.47
N GLU A 169 -4.09 -1.24 -9.34
CA GLU A 169 -5.53 -1.48 -9.55
C GLU A 169 -5.83 -2.94 -9.91
N SER A 170 -4.96 -3.54 -10.72
CA SER A 170 -5.08 -4.92 -11.18
C SER A 170 -4.76 -5.96 -10.09
N GLY A 171 -4.25 -5.51 -8.94
CA GLY A 171 -3.88 -6.39 -7.82
C GLY A 171 -2.51 -7.04 -7.97
N ASP A 172 -1.66 -6.53 -8.86
CA ASP A 172 -0.35 -7.10 -9.11
C ASP A 172 0.72 -6.62 -8.14
N ASP A 173 1.73 -7.45 -7.89
CA ASP A 173 2.93 -7.04 -7.17
C ASP A 173 3.83 -6.18 -8.06
N VAL A 174 4.11 -4.96 -7.58
CA VAL A 174 4.84 -3.94 -8.33
C VAL A 174 6.22 -3.72 -7.72
N TYR A 175 7.24 -3.67 -8.57
CA TYR A 175 8.63 -3.45 -8.20
C TYR A 175 9.07 -2.07 -8.67
N ILE A 176 9.48 -1.21 -7.73
CA ILE A 176 10.14 0.07 -7.99
C ILE A 176 11.62 -0.10 -7.67
N VAL A 177 12.46 -0.08 -8.69
CA VAL A 177 13.92 -0.12 -8.53
C VAL A 177 14.47 1.25 -8.89
N THR A 178 15.01 1.97 -7.92
CA THR A 178 15.56 3.32 -8.14
C THR A 178 16.64 3.64 -7.12
N PRO A 179 17.82 4.13 -7.51
CA PRO A 179 18.84 4.50 -6.56
C PRO A 179 18.48 5.78 -5.80
N HIS A 180 17.68 6.67 -6.42
CA HIS A 180 17.24 7.91 -5.80
C HIS A 180 15.72 7.95 -5.65
N LEU A 181 15.25 8.31 -4.46
CA LEU A 181 13.85 8.35 -4.06
C LEU A 181 13.63 9.47 -3.05
N ASP A 182 12.72 10.39 -3.37
CA ASP A 182 12.30 11.47 -2.47
C ASP A 182 10.93 11.19 -1.81
N ALA A 183 10.63 11.98 -0.78
CA ALA A 183 9.43 11.80 0.04
C ALA A 183 8.12 12.04 -0.72
N LYS A 184 8.11 12.98 -1.68
CA LYS A 184 6.90 13.29 -2.47
C LYS A 184 6.58 12.16 -3.44
N ARG A 185 7.59 11.54 -4.06
CA ARG A 185 7.42 10.41 -4.99
C ARG A 185 6.97 9.15 -4.25
N LEU A 186 7.53 8.92 -3.06
CA LEU A 186 7.06 7.86 -2.17
C LEU A 186 5.64 8.14 -1.66
N ALA A 187 5.28 9.39 -1.35
CA ALA A 187 3.92 9.75 -0.99
C ALA A 187 2.93 9.49 -2.13
N ASP A 188 3.26 9.86 -3.38
CA ASP A 188 2.43 9.54 -4.55
C ASP A 188 2.18 8.02 -4.67
N ALA A 189 3.20 7.19 -4.44
CA ALA A 189 3.06 5.73 -4.46
C ALA A 189 2.16 5.21 -3.31
N ILE A 190 2.31 5.75 -2.09
CA ILE A 190 1.44 5.43 -0.96
C ILE A 190 -0.02 5.82 -1.27
N LEU A 191 -0.24 6.96 -1.90
CA LEU A 191 -1.59 7.41 -2.27
C LEU A 191 -2.24 6.50 -3.32
N ILE A 192 -1.46 6.01 -4.29
CA ILE A 192 -1.94 5.05 -5.29
C ILE A 192 -2.33 3.72 -4.63
N LEU A 193 -1.51 3.19 -3.72
CA LEU A 193 -1.86 2.00 -2.94
C LEU A 193 -3.13 2.23 -2.08
N ALA A 194 -3.26 3.41 -1.47
CA ALA A 194 -4.42 3.78 -0.68
C ALA A 194 -5.68 3.94 -1.53
N LYS A 195 -5.58 4.46 -2.76
CA LYS A 195 -6.67 4.54 -3.74
C LYS A 195 -7.22 3.15 -4.03
N HIS A 196 -6.34 2.21 -4.36
CA HIS A 196 -6.67 0.83 -4.71
C HIS A 196 -6.56 -0.11 -3.49
N ARG A 197 -7.27 0.24 -2.42
CA ARG A 197 -7.22 -0.49 -1.15
C ARG A 197 -7.69 -1.95 -1.25
N LEU A 198 -8.55 -2.26 -2.22
CA LEU A 198 -9.17 -3.58 -2.40
C LEU A 198 -8.34 -4.53 -3.25
N ALA A 199 -7.37 -4.02 -4.01
CA ALA A 199 -6.60 -4.81 -4.94
C ALA A 199 -5.52 -5.67 -4.24
N MET A 200 -5.26 -5.45 -2.96
CA MET A 200 -4.30 -6.20 -2.12
C MET A 200 -2.84 -6.28 -2.63
N SER A 201 -2.53 -5.64 -3.75
CA SER A 201 -1.22 -5.54 -4.39
C SER A 201 -0.14 -5.04 -3.45
N ARG A 202 1.07 -5.61 -3.53
CA ARG A 202 2.24 -5.14 -2.78
C ARG A 202 3.14 -4.26 -3.64
N LEU A 203 3.83 -3.34 -2.98
CA LEU A 203 4.82 -2.47 -3.59
C LEU A 203 6.19 -2.75 -2.99
N HIS A 204 7.08 -3.33 -3.80
CA HIS A 204 8.45 -3.60 -3.44
C HIS A 204 9.35 -2.46 -3.93
N VAL A 205 9.90 -1.69 -3.01
CA VAL A 205 10.84 -0.60 -3.31
C VAL A 205 12.26 -1.09 -3.06
N PHE A 206 13.07 -1.12 -4.11
CA PHE A 206 14.50 -1.35 -4.02
C PHE A 206 15.24 -0.04 -4.25
N THR A 207 16.02 0.39 -3.25
CA THR A 207 16.73 1.68 -3.25
C THR A 207 18.09 1.60 -2.57
N VAL A 208 18.93 2.63 -2.70
CA VAL A 208 20.15 2.74 -1.87
C VAL A 208 19.80 3.26 -0.47
N SER A 209 20.68 3.04 0.51
CA SER A 209 20.42 3.44 1.90
C SER A 209 20.20 4.94 2.08
N HIS A 210 20.92 5.79 1.33
CA HIS A 210 20.77 7.24 1.29
C HIS A 210 20.08 7.65 -0.02
N CYS A 211 18.79 7.36 -0.11
CA CYS A 211 18.03 7.44 -1.36
C CYS A 211 17.73 8.88 -1.81
N ASP A 212 17.71 9.85 -0.90
CA ASP A 212 17.47 11.26 -1.26
C ASP A 212 18.77 12.06 -1.37
N GLY A 213 19.90 11.37 -1.54
CA GLY A 213 21.25 11.96 -1.51
C GLY A 213 21.76 12.24 -0.09
N GLU A 214 20.92 12.82 0.76
CA GLU A 214 21.26 13.18 2.14
C GLU A 214 20.61 12.22 3.17
N ASN A 215 19.36 11.86 2.91
CA ASN A 215 18.51 11.21 3.90
C ASN A 215 18.44 9.70 3.70
N LYS A 216 18.41 8.96 4.82
CA LYS A 216 18.12 7.53 4.79
C LYS A 216 16.65 7.28 4.48
N TYR A 217 16.35 6.12 3.89
CA TYR A 217 14.98 5.71 3.53
C TYR A 217 13.97 5.90 4.68
N ASN A 218 14.32 5.57 5.92
CA ASN A 218 13.39 5.72 7.06
C ASN A 218 12.95 7.17 7.29
N LYS A 219 13.81 8.16 7.02
CA LYS A 219 13.44 9.57 7.08
C LYS A 219 12.54 9.94 5.91
N VAL A 220 12.89 9.52 4.70
CA VAL A 220 12.07 9.72 3.49
C VAL A 220 10.66 9.14 3.66
N LEU A 221 10.56 7.92 4.22
CA LEU A 221 9.28 7.27 4.53
C LEU A 221 8.49 8.03 5.59
N LYS A 222 9.16 8.54 6.63
CA LYS A 222 8.50 9.36 7.65
C LYS A 222 7.90 10.63 7.03
N ASP A 223 8.68 11.34 6.22
CA ASP A 223 8.25 12.57 5.57
C ASP A 223 7.11 12.30 4.58
N ALA A 224 7.20 11.21 3.80
CA ALA A 224 6.13 10.77 2.89
C ALA A 224 4.83 10.42 3.65
N LYS A 225 4.95 9.76 4.82
CA LYS A 225 3.82 9.44 5.70
C LYS A 225 3.17 10.71 6.24
N GLU A 226 3.96 11.71 6.63
CA GLU A 226 3.45 13.00 7.10
C GLU A 226 2.71 13.75 5.98
N MET A 227 3.30 13.84 4.79
CA MET A 227 2.64 14.42 3.60
C MET A 227 1.29 13.75 3.32
N THR A 228 1.25 12.41 3.36
CA THR A 228 0.05 11.62 3.12
C THR A 228 -1.02 11.85 4.20
N ARG A 229 -0.60 11.90 5.47
CA ARG A 229 -1.49 12.11 6.63
C ARG A 229 -2.12 13.50 6.64
N ASP A 230 -1.38 14.49 6.17
CA ASP A 230 -1.77 15.90 6.24
C ASP A 230 -2.64 16.34 5.05
N LEU A 231 -2.85 15.45 4.07
CA LEU A 231 -3.82 15.65 3.00
C LEU A 231 -5.23 15.81 3.54
N LYS A 232 -5.91 16.86 3.09
CA LYS A 232 -7.26 17.19 3.51
C LYS A 232 -8.26 16.97 2.37
N GLY A 233 -9.39 16.37 2.67
CA GLY A 233 -10.52 16.31 1.75
C GLY A 233 -11.23 17.67 1.62
N PRO A 234 -12.29 17.74 0.79
CA PRO A 234 -13.10 18.96 0.60
C PRO A 234 -13.59 19.58 1.92
N ASN A 235 -13.87 18.74 2.91
CA ASN A 235 -14.39 19.15 4.22
C ASN A 235 -13.28 19.60 5.21
N LYS A 236 -12.05 19.83 4.72
CA LYS A 236 -10.85 20.18 5.52
C LYS A 236 -10.44 19.14 6.59
N LYS A 237 -11.12 18.00 6.65
CA LYS A 237 -10.74 16.82 7.45
C LYS A 237 -9.68 16.02 6.71
N ARG A 238 -8.94 15.17 7.44
CA ARG A 238 -7.97 14.25 6.83
C ARG A 238 -8.65 13.41 5.76
N LEU A 239 -7.99 13.27 4.61
CA LEU A 239 -8.49 12.50 3.49
C LEU A 239 -8.42 10.99 3.76
N LEU A 240 -7.36 10.55 4.44
CA LEU A 240 -7.14 9.15 4.80
C LEU A 240 -7.21 8.98 6.31
N SER A 241 -7.91 7.94 6.75
CA SER A 241 -7.86 7.48 8.15
C SER A 241 -6.46 6.99 8.50
N GLU A 242 -6.09 7.04 9.79
CA GLU A 242 -4.79 6.51 10.24
C GLU A 242 -4.68 5.01 9.99
N GLU A 243 -5.81 4.30 10.07
CA GLU A 243 -5.89 2.87 9.80
C GLU A 243 -5.70 2.54 8.32
N ARG A 244 -6.32 3.29 7.41
CA ARG A 244 -6.09 3.11 5.96
C ARG A 244 -4.63 3.38 5.60
N LEU A 245 -4.04 4.41 6.19
CA LEU A 245 -2.62 4.71 6.00
C LEU A 245 -1.72 3.57 6.52
N ASN A 246 -1.95 3.07 7.74
CA ASN A 246 -1.17 1.96 8.27
C ASN A 246 -1.36 0.67 7.48
N PHE A 247 -2.59 0.37 7.04
CA PHE A 247 -2.86 -0.76 6.15
C PHE A 247 -2.09 -0.65 4.83
N THR A 248 -2.08 0.55 4.24
CA THR A 248 -1.33 0.85 3.02
C THR A 248 0.18 0.67 3.23
N LEU A 249 0.72 1.15 4.35
CA LEU A 249 2.14 1.02 4.68
C LEU A 249 2.57 -0.44 4.89
N ASN A 250 1.67 -1.32 5.34
CA ASN A 250 1.97 -2.76 5.46
C ASN A 250 2.11 -3.46 4.11
N ARG A 251 1.64 -2.84 3.01
CA ARG A 251 1.80 -3.33 1.63
C ARG A 251 3.07 -2.79 0.96
N LEU A 252 3.84 -1.95 1.66
CA LEU A 252 5.08 -1.36 1.17
C LEU A 252 6.27 -2.08 1.79
N GLU A 253 7.04 -2.77 0.95
CA GLU A 253 8.26 -3.47 1.36
C GLU A 253 9.48 -2.76 0.78
N ALA A 254 10.49 -2.49 1.61
CA ALA A 254 11.72 -1.83 1.17
C ALA A 254 12.94 -2.73 1.34
N LYS A 255 13.73 -2.86 0.28
CA LYS A 255 15.04 -3.53 0.29
C LYS A 255 16.13 -2.54 -0.12
N PHE A 256 17.34 -2.76 0.38
CA PHE A 256 18.46 -1.85 0.16
C PHE A 256 19.64 -2.53 -0.50
N GLY A 257 20.25 -1.87 -1.49
CA GLY A 257 21.41 -2.40 -2.20
C GLY A 257 22.26 -1.32 -2.86
N ARG A 258 23.33 -1.76 -3.54
CA ARG A 258 24.18 -0.89 -4.37
C ARG A 258 23.94 -1.20 -5.83
N PHE A 259 23.33 -0.26 -6.55
CA PHE A 259 23.01 -0.41 -7.96
C PHE A 259 22.81 0.97 -8.60
N ARG A 260 22.67 1.01 -9.93
CA ARG A 260 22.43 2.25 -10.67
C ARG A 260 21.25 2.19 -11.65
N CYS A 261 20.73 0.99 -11.95
CA CYS A 261 19.58 0.85 -12.83
C CYS A 261 18.34 1.51 -12.24
N LYS A 262 17.41 1.95 -13.11
CA LYS A 262 16.09 2.42 -12.71
C LYS A 262 15.03 1.75 -13.55
N LEU A 263 14.06 1.14 -12.88
CA LEU A 263 12.92 0.52 -13.54
C LEU A 263 11.69 0.49 -12.63
N ILE A 264 10.54 0.39 -13.26
CA ILE A 264 9.32 -0.14 -12.63
C ILE A 264 8.92 -1.41 -13.37
N ALA A 265 8.52 -2.42 -12.62
CA ALA A 265 8.07 -3.67 -13.21
C ALA A 265 6.86 -4.22 -12.47
N VAL A 266 6.11 -5.05 -13.19
CA VAL A 266 5.08 -5.91 -12.64
C VAL A 266 5.37 -7.35 -13.06
N CYS A 267 5.21 -8.28 -12.13
CA CYS A 267 5.34 -9.71 -12.40
C CYS A 267 3.98 -10.38 -12.19
N ARG A 268 3.49 -11.09 -13.21
CA ARG A 268 2.31 -11.96 -13.14
C ARG A 268 2.72 -13.38 -13.51
N GLU A 269 1.83 -14.35 -13.31
CA GLU A 269 2.15 -15.78 -13.46
C GLU A 269 2.86 -16.13 -14.78
N ASN A 270 2.36 -15.60 -15.90
CA ASN A 270 2.88 -15.93 -17.23
C ASN A 270 3.44 -14.74 -18.01
N HIS A 271 3.29 -13.52 -17.51
CA HIS A 271 3.75 -12.32 -18.19
C HIS A 271 4.24 -11.26 -17.22
N ALA A 272 5.17 -10.46 -17.70
CA ALA A 272 5.75 -9.35 -16.99
C ALA A 272 5.78 -8.13 -17.90
N GLU A 273 5.73 -6.96 -17.29
CA GLU A 273 5.96 -5.69 -17.97
C GLU A 273 7.00 -4.91 -17.20
N VAL A 274 7.93 -4.28 -17.91
CA VAL A 274 9.00 -3.49 -17.30
C VAL A 274 9.22 -2.21 -18.09
N MET A 275 9.26 -1.09 -17.38
CA MET A 275 9.72 0.17 -17.92
C MET A 275 11.10 0.48 -17.33
N MET A 276 12.10 0.62 -18.20
CA MET A 276 13.43 1.09 -17.83
C MET A 276 13.59 2.57 -18.16
N THR A 277 14.36 3.29 -17.35
CA THR A 277 14.65 4.69 -17.62
C THR A 277 16.00 5.14 -17.03
N SER A 278 16.55 6.24 -17.55
CA SER A 278 17.66 6.96 -16.89
C SER A 278 17.18 7.89 -15.76
N ALA A 279 15.88 8.20 -15.69
CA ALA A 279 15.28 9.02 -14.66
C ALA A 279 15.13 8.23 -13.34
N SER A 280 15.69 8.74 -12.24
CA SER A 280 15.40 8.20 -10.92
C SER A 280 14.00 8.63 -10.46
N PHE A 281 13.39 7.91 -9.52
CA PHE A 281 12.09 8.28 -8.95
C PHE A 281 12.22 9.44 -7.94
N HIS A 282 12.72 10.58 -8.43
CA HIS A 282 13.21 11.70 -7.64
C HIS A 282 12.98 13.05 -8.33
N HIS A 283 12.83 14.13 -7.56
CA HIS A 283 12.43 15.45 -8.04
C HIS A 283 13.35 16.03 -9.10
N TRP A 284 14.65 15.83 -9.00
CA TRP A 284 15.63 16.29 -10.00
C TRP A 284 15.33 15.80 -11.43
N CYS A 285 14.69 14.65 -11.59
CA CYS A 285 14.32 14.11 -12.90
C CYS A 285 12.93 14.57 -13.37
N PHE A 286 12.07 15.08 -12.48
CA PHE A 286 10.65 15.30 -12.79
C PHE A 286 10.15 16.73 -12.57
N GLU A 287 11.00 17.62 -12.06
CA GLU A 287 10.67 19.06 -11.89
C GLU A 287 11.53 19.96 -12.79
N ASN A 288 12.63 19.42 -13.32
CA ASN A 288 13.50 20.10 -14.27
C ASN A 288 13.14 19.72 -15.70
N GLU A 289 13.43 20.60 -16.68
CA GLU A 289 13.17 20.36 -18.12
C GLU A 289 14.08 19.30 -18.77
N GLY A 290 14.64 18.40 -17.96
CA GLY A 290 15.53 17.33 -18.41
C GLY A 290 14.84 16.31 -19.32
N THR A 291 15.63 15.75 -20.22
CA THR A 291 15.25 14.59 -21.05
C THR A 291 15.97 13.35 -20.55
N ASP A 292 15.23 12.26 -20.45
CA ASP A 292 15.74 10.97 -20.02
C ASP A 292 15.39 9.90 -21.06
N SER A 293 16.21 8.86 -21.12
CA SER A 293 15.90 7.64 -21.86
C SER A 293 14.79 6.88 -21.16
N VAL A 294 13.87 6.32 -21.93
CA VAL A 294 12.82 5.44 -21.44
C VAL A 294 12.56 4.33 -22.47
N ALA A 295 12.36 3.11 -22.01
CA ALA A 295 11.99 1.96 -22.80
C ALA A 295 10.98 1.11 -22.03
N PHE A 296 10.06 0.46 -22.74
CA PHE A 296 9.02 -0.38 -22.16
C PHE A 296 9.03 -1.75 -22.86
N PHE A 297 9.09 -2.81 -22.07
CA PHE A 297 9.17 -4.18 -22.56
C PHE A 297 8.06 -5.02 -21.95
N LYS A 298 7.50 -5.91 -22.77
CA LYS A 298 6.65 -7.02 -22.34
C LYS A 298 7.48 -8.29 -22.43
N LEU A 299 7.55 -9.02 -21.33
CA LEU A 299 8.42 -10.17 -21.16
C LEU A 299 7.63 -11.32 -20.54
N SER A 300 8.20 -12.52 -20.53
CA SER A 300 7.74 -13.57 -19.62
C SER A 300 8.16 -13.26 -18.18
N ALA A 301 7.42 -13.81 -17.21
CA ALA A 301 7.79 -13.72 -15.78
C ALA A 301 9.22 -14.21 -15.52
N LYS A 302 9.60 -15.32 -16.18
CA LYS A 302 10.94 -15.91 -16.10
C LYS A 302 12.02 -14.94 -16.59
N GLU A 303 11.80 -14.24 -17.70
CA GLU A 303 12.75 -13.25 -18.20
C GLU A 303 12.89 -12.06 -17.27
N LEU A 304 11.79 -11.54 -16.71
CA LEU A 304 11.86 -10.49 -15.70
C LEU A 304 12.73 -10.90 -14.51
N ILE A 305 12.48 -12.10 -13.96
CA ILE A 305 13.23 -12.61 -12.82
C ILE A 305 14.72 -12.76 -13.17
N GLN A 306 15.03 -13.49 -14.25
CA GLN A 306 16.40 -13.84 -14.60
C GLN A 306 17.24 -12.63 -15.01
N GLN A 307 16.65 -11.69 -15.75
CA GLN A 307 17.40 -10.59 -16.37
C GLN A 307 17.38 -9.30 -15.53
N TYR A 308 16.37 -9.09 -14.67
CA TYR A 308 16.19 -7.83 -13.96
C TYR A 308 16.21 -7.96 -12.44
N LEU A 309 15.53 -8.96 -11.87
CA LEU A 309 15.36 -9.07 -10.42
C LEU A 309 16.47 -9.88 -9.75
N ALA A 310 16.86 -11.03 -10.31
CA ALA A 310 17.91 -11.88 -9.77
C ALA A 310 19.29 -11.18 -9.69
N PRO A 311 19.71 -10.36 -10.69
CA PRO A 311 20.94 -9.58 -10.57
C PRO A 311 20.94 -8.56 -9.41
N LEU A 312 19.76 -8.26 -8.85
CA LEU A 312 19.59 -7.37 -7.70
C LEU A 312 19.38 -8.13 -6.38
N GLY A 313 19.40 -9.47 -6.40
CA GLY A 313 19.08 -10.32 -5.23
C GLY A 313 17.59 -10.30 -4.86
N LEU A 314 16.71 -10.12 -5.85
CA LEU A 314 15.26 -10.00 -5.67
C LEU A 314 14.48 -11.22 -6.17
N GLU A 315 15.14 -12.33 -6.51
CA GLU A 315 14.49 -13.53 -7.06
C GLU A 315 13.45 -14.17 -6.13
N HIS A 316 13.66 -14.10 -4.81
CA HIS A 316 12.78 -14.72 -3.82
C HIS A 316 11.52 -13.89 -3.54
N SER A 317 11.57 -12.57 -3.76
CA SER A 317 10.41 -11.67 -3.54
C SER A 317 9.26 -11.86 -4.54
N VAL A 318 9.43 -12.70 -5.56
CA VAL A 318 8.40 -12.95 -6.57
C VAL A 318 7.55 -14.19 -6.26
N PHE A 319 8.06 -15.11 -5.43
CA PHE A 319 7.42 -16.40 -5.13
C PHE A 319 7.02 -16.57 -3.65
N ASP A 320 7.44 -15.65 -2.77
CA ASP A 320 7.09 -15.69 -1.35
C ASP A 320 5.65 -15.22 -1.05
N SER A 321 4.93 -14.63 -2.02
CA SER A 321 3.52 -14.24 -1.83
C SER A 321 2.56 -15.43 -1.67
N ASP A 322 2.97 -16.64 -2.09
CA ASP A 322 2.17 -17.87 -2.00
C ASP A 322 2.69 -18.91 -0.97
N GLN A 323 3.80 -18.65 -0.26
CA GLN A 323 4.48 -19.66 0.59
C GLN A 323 4.48 -19.42 2.11
N ASP A 324 3.55 -18.64 2.66
CA ASP A 324 3.24 -18.71 4.11
C ASP A 324 2.30 -19.90 4.46
N SER A 325 2.35 -20.96 3.64
CA SER A 325 1.84 -22.28 3.96
C SER A 325 2.95 -23.32 3.83
N VAL A 326 3.28 -23.95 4.96
CA VAL A 326 4.27 -25.04 5.15
C VAL A 326 5.71 -24.48 5.16
N VAL A 327 6.39 -24.34 6.30
CA VAL A 327 6.97 -25.44 7.10
C VAL A 327 7.07 -25.04 8.57
N ALA A 328 6.47 -25.85 9.45
CA ALA A 328 6.89 -25.95 10.84
C ALA A 328 8.07 -26.94 10.93
N SER A 329 9.23 -26.41 11.30
CA SER A 329 10.28 -27.01 12.14
C SER A 329 10.43 -28.54 12.19
N THR A 330 11.60 -29.02 11.76
CA THR A 330 12.29 -30.12 12.45
C THR A 330 13.65 -29.63 12.96
N SER A 331 13.83 -29.76 14.27
CA SER A 331 15.03 -29.46 15.05
C SER A 331 16.00 -30.64 15.10
N SER A 332 17.31 -30.36 15.12
CA SER A 332 18.32 -31.05 15.95
C SER A 332 19.65 -30.28 15.81
N HIS A 333 20.13 -29.57 16.84
CA HIS A 333 21.16 -30.04 17.79
C HIS A 333 22.46 -30.55 17.13
N GLY A 334 23.55 -29.82 17.36
CA GLY A 334 24.92 -30.18 17.00
C GLY A 334 25.90 -29.06 17.32
N ASP A 335 26.36 -29.02 18.57
CA ASP A 335 27.58 -28.33 19.02
C ASP A 335 28.79 -28.74 18.17
N SER A 336 29.65 -27.79 17.79
CA SER A 336 31.10 -27.99 17.88
C SER A 336 31.86 -26.65 17.80
N THR A 337 32.58 -26.39 18.90
CA THR A 337 33.76 -25.55 19.06
C THR A 337 34.76 -25.65 17.91
N PHE A 338 35.38 -24.52 17.51
CA PHE A 338 36.79 -24.50 17.10
C PHE A 338 37.45 -23.15 17.41
N GLU A 339 38.62 -23.23 18.04
CA GLU A 339 39.46 -22.16 18.54
C GLU A 339 40.41 -21.56 17.47
N THR A 340 40.71 -20.27 17.67
CA THR A 340 41.99 -19.55 17.43
C THR A 340 42.72 -19.61 16.09
N SER A 341 43.04 -18.43 15.53
CA SER A 341 44.44 -17.98 15.43
C SER A 341 44.54 -16.49 15.06
N THR A 342 45.48 -15.84 15.75
CA THR A 342 45.99 -14.48 15.59
C THR A 342 47.11 -14.45 14.52
N PHE A 343 47.56 -13.24 14.15
CA PHE A 343 48.62 -12.83 13.20
C PHE A 343 48.08 -12.39 11.83
N GLY A 344 48.46 -11.24 11.26
CA GLY A 344 49.43 -10.24 11.66
C GLY A 344 49.23 -8.94 10.88
N ASP A 345 49.81 -7.91 11.46
CA ASP A 345 49.99 -6.55 10.96
C ASP A 345 50.71 -6.52 9.60
N GLU A 346 50.22 -5.74 8.63
CA GLU A 346 51.11 -4.98 7.76
C GLU A 346 50.37 -3.84 7.05
N SER A 347 50.83 -2.64 7.40
CA SER A 347 50.67 -1.37 6.72
C SER A 347 50.71 -1.45 5.19
N LEU A 348 49.91 -0.63 4.50
CA LEU A 348 50.35 0.15 3.33
C LEU A 348 49.31 1.26 3.03
N ARG A 349 49.77 2.52 3.14
CA ARG A 349 49.06 3.73 2.69
C ARG A 349 48.92 3.73 1.16
N PRO A 350 48.03 4.59 0.61
CA PRO A 350 48.59 5.54 -0.36
C PRO A 350 48.10 6.99 -0.17
N ALA A 351 49.12 7.85 -0.24
CA ALA A 351 49.23 9.16 -0.88
C ALA A 351 47.99 10.07 -1.05
N SER A 352 48.07 11.18 -0.33
CA SER A 352 47.49 12.49 -0.69
C SER A 352 47.97 12.97 -2.06
N PHE A 353 47.05 13.31 -2.95
CA PHE A 353 47.34 14.16 -4.10
C PHE A 353 47.09 15.62 -3.71
N ALA A 354 48.13 16.43 -3.88
CA ALA A 354 48.08 17.87 -3.79
C ALA A 354 47.68 18.47 -5.15
N SER A 355 46.70 19.37 -5.13
CA SER A 355 46.56 20.56 -5.97
C SER A 355 47.83 21.44 -5.82
N ASP A 356 48.38 22.17 -6.78
CA ASP A 356 47.92 23.08 -7.86
C ASP A 356 49.17 23.37 -8.77
N PRO A 357 49.14 24.22 -9.83
CA PRO A 357 48.03 24.93 -10.49
C PRO A 357 47.76 24.55 -11.95
#